data_AF-A0A1F8V8Y9-F1
#
_entry.id   AF-A0A1F8V8Y9-F1
#
_cell.length_a   1.000
_cell.length_b   1.000
_cell.length_c   1.000
_cell.angle_alpha   90.00
_cell.angle_beta   90.00
_cell.angle_gamma   90.00
#
_symmetry.space_group_name_H-M   'P 1'
#
loop_
_entity.id
_entity.type
_entity.pdbx_description
1 polymer ?
#
loop_
_entity_poly.entity_id
_entity_poly.type
_entity_poly.pdbx_seq_one_letter_code
_entity_poly.pdbx_strand_id
1 'polypeptide(L)'
;MKKRVFVVAICLIMIIIPSFSVFALNTNYEDISVCRDSIDLYVNGKKLDVDVFEHFGTTYVPMRAVAEAVGWKVTYDGVLQRGYITWSNTGSTSTTTKADLMLASLYKDAQLLLVSMYAPTSGASNTAMIQAYMGDYEAAYAYFKDVSDTSLNACIKTIESIISKFNDVLKKYNLQNTTVYKTKYTDLQTMLTEVKTKTKDFSQATLYFLEQCAASSNTNDTTSYRDYNTKLSALIDLINNYSTTFQTRFEEIMSNVVGSDYSIITDDN
;
A
#
# COMPACT_ATOMS: atom_id res chain seq x y z
N MET A 1 45.16 -30.26 -61.13
CA MET A 1 43.79 -30.57 -61.60
C MET A 1 42.94 -31.34 -60.58
N LYS A 2 43.48 -32.33 -59.84
CA LYS A 2 42.72 -33.19 -58.91
C LYS A 2 41.92 -32.47 -57.80
N LYS A 3 42.45 -31.36 -57.22
CA LYS A 3 41.75 -30.60 -56.15
C LYS A 3 40.56 -29.76 -56.64
N ARG A 4 40.57 -29.31 -57.90
CA ARG A 4 39.47 -28.52 -58.49
C ARG A 4 38.29 -29.42 -58.91
N VAL A 5 38.58 -30.63 -59.37
CA VAL A 5 37.56 -31.65 -59.68
C VAL A 5 36.85 -32.11 -58.40
N PHE A 6 37.58 -32.23 -57.28
CA PHE A 6 37.00 -32.62 -56.00
C PHE A 6 36.01 -31.58 -55.43
N VAL A 7 36.32 -30.28 -55.56
CA VAL A 7 35.43 -29.20 -55.09
C VAL A 7 34.15 -29.12 -55.94
N VAL A 8 34.26 -29.29 -57.26
CA VAL A 8 33.10 -29.31 -58.15
C VAL A 8 32.19 -30.51 -57.87
N ALA A 9 32.75 -31.66 -57.53
CA ALA A 9 31.98 -32.85 -57.16
C ALA A 9 31.18 -32.66 -55.85
N ILE A 10 31.74 -31.99 -54.85
CA ILE A 10 31.05 -31.70 -53.58
C ILE A 10 29.89 -30.71 -53.79
N CYS A 11 30.10 -29.65 -54.59
CA CYS A 11 29.03 -28.69 -54.90
C CYS A 11 27.90 -29.34 -55.71
N LEU A 12 28.19 -30.29 -56.60
CA LEU A 12 27.17 -31.03 -57.35
C LEU A 12 26.36 -31.96 -56.45
N ILE A 13 26.97 -32.61 -55.45
CA ILE A 13 26.25 -33.48 -54.50
C ILE A 13 25.31 -32.66 -53.60
N MET A 14 25.69 -31.44 -53.23
CA MET A 14 24.90 -30.55 -52.38
C MET A 14 23.65 -29.97 -53.09
N ILE A 15 23.63 -29.98 -54.42
CA ILE A 15 22.48 -29.54 -55.24
C ILE A 15 21.46 -30.67 -55.47
N ILE A 16 21.85 -31.93 -55.25
CA ILE A 16 21.02 -33.13 -55.53
C ILE A 16 20.35 -33.69 -54.26
N ILE A 17 20.38 -32.98 -53.13
CA ILE A 17 19.52 -33.32 -52.00
C ILE A 17 18.17 -32.64 -52.27
N PRO A 18 17.14 -33.35 -52.80
CA PRO A 18 15.84 -32.74 -52.98
C PRO A 18 15.33 -32.30 -51.60
N SER A 19 14.76 -31.10 -51.60
CA SER A 19 13.96 -30.53 -50.53
C SER A 19 13.22 -31.62 -49.78
N PHE A 20 13.61 -31.87 -48.53
CA PHE A 20 12.75 -32.63 -47.63
C PHE A 20 11.44 -31.84 -47.53
N SER A 21 10.38 -32.37 -48.14
CA SER A 21 9.03 -31.96 -47.85
C SER A 21 8.84 -32.12 -46.36
N VAL A 22 8.72 -31.00 -45.63
CA VAL A 22 8.26 -31.02 -44.25
C VAL A 22 6.86 -31.62 -44.30
N PHE A 23 6.72 -32.86 -43.85
CA PHE A 23 5.42 -33.49 -43.66
C PHE A 23 4.61 -32.60 -42.71
N ALA A 24 3.50 -32.06 -43.20
CA ALA A 24 2.44 -31.62 -42.31
C ALA A 24 2.06 -32.84 -41.45
N LEU A 25 2.27 -32.74 -40.14
CA LEU A 25 1.75 -33.68 -39.16
C LEU A 25 0.26 -33.90 -39.44
N ASN A 26 -0.14 -35.17 -39.54
CA ASN A 26 -1.51 -35.59 -39.82
C ASN A 26 -2.50 -34.90 -38.87
N THR A 27 -3.13 -33.82 -39.33
CA THR A 27 -4.39 -33.36 -38.77
C THR A 27 -5.46 -34.26 -39.36
N ASN A 28 -5.86 -35.27 -38.59
CA ASN A 28 -7.07 -36.04 -38.90
C ASN A 28 -8.25 -35.07 -38.70
N TYR A 29 -8.73 -34.49 -39.79
CA TYR A 29 -9.98 -33.74 -39.78
C TYR A 29 -11.12 -34.75 -39.80
N GLU A 30 -11.98 -34.69 -38.80
CA GLU A 30 -13.26 -35.39 -38.81
C GLU A 30 -14.35 -34.41 -39.20
N ASP A 31 -15.15 -34.78 -40.19
CA ASP A 31 -16.33 -34.00 -40.56
C ASP A 31 -17.43 -34.22 -39.52
N ILE A 32 -17.93 -33.14 -38.94
CA ILE A 32 -19.09 -33.15 -38.05
C ILE A 32 -20.27 -32.48 -38.74
N SER A 33 -21.45 -33.11 -38.68
CA SER A 33 -22.71 -32.48 -39.10
C SER A 33 -23.23 -31.61 -37.97
N VAL A 34 -23.48 -30.33 -38.26
CA VAL A 34 -23.91 -29.32 -37.28
C VAL A 34 -25.08 -28.51 -37.82
N CYS A 35 -25.96 -28.06 -36.93
CA CYS A 35 -27.00 -27.08 -37.26
C CYS A 35 -26.46 -25.67 -36.95
N ARG A 36 -26.27 -24.84 -37.97
CA ARG A 36 -25.78 -23.46 -37.82
C ARG A 36 -26.95 -22.48 -37.67
N ASP A 37 -26.68 -21.36 -37.00
CA ASP A 37 -27.54 -20.17 -36.93
C ASP A 37 -28.96 -20.42 -36.37
N SER A 38 -29.14 -21.45 -35.55
CA SER A 38 -30.41 -21.72 -34.88
C SER A 38 -30.60 -20.92 -33.58
N ILE A 39 -29.53 -20.30 -33.05
CA ILE A 39 -29.49 -19.71 -31.72
C ILE A 39 -28.78 -18.36 -31.73
N ASP A 40 -29.46 -17.33 -31.24
CA ASP A 40 -28.89 -16.01 -31.03
C ASP A 40 -28.13 -15.95 -29.69
N LEU A 41 -26.86 -15.51 -29.72
CA LEU A 41 -26.04 -15.34 -28.52
C LEU A 41 -26.12 -13.90 -28.00
N TYR A 42 -26.41 -13.75 -26.70
CA TYR A 42 -26.41 -12.46 -26.02
C TYR A 42 -25.42 -12.46 -24.85
N VAL A 43 -24.60 -11.42 -24.76
CA VAL A 43 -23.71 -11.16 -23.62
C VAL A 43 -24.03 -9.76 -23.10
N ASN A 44 -24.33 -9.64 -21.80
CA ASN A 44 -24.72 -8.36 -21.17
C ASN A 44 -25.86 -7.63 -21.91
N GLY A 45 -26.85 -8.39 -22.39
CA GLY A 45 -28.02 -7.86 -23.11
C GLY A 45 -27.76 -7.42 -24.56
N LYS A 46 -26.53 -7.60 -25.07
CA LYS A 46 -26.16 -7.28 -26.47
C LYS A 46 -26.03 -8.57 -27.28
N LYS A 47 -26.66 -8.60 -28.46
CA LYS A 47 -26.50 -9.70 -29.42
C LYS A 47 -25.06 -9.70 -29.97
N LEU A 48 -24.40 -10.85 -29.95
CA LEU A 48 -23.11 -11.07 -30.59
C LEU A 48 -23.32 -11.67 -31.99
N ASP A 49 -22.67 -11.07 -32.98
CA ASP A 49 -22.67 -11.56 -34.36
C ASP A 49 -21.52 -12.57 -34.53
N VAL A 50 -21.79 -13.82 -34.17
CA VAL A 50 -20.81 -14.91 -34.17
C VAL A 50 -21.44 -16.21 -34.63
N ASP A 51 -20.62 -17.07 -35.21
CA ASP A 51 -21.01 -18.39 -35.69
C ASP A 51 -21.27 -19.34 -34.52
N VAL A 52 -22.55 -19.53 -34.20
CA VAL A 52 -23.05 -20.46 -33.18
C VAL A 52 -23.65 -21.66 -33.89
N PHE A 53 -23.30 -22.85 -33.40
CA PHE A 53 -23.86 -24.08 -33.95
C PHE A 53 -24.26 -25.06 -32.86
N GLU A 54 -25.23 -25.90 -33.19
CA GLU A 54 -25.68 -27.00 -32.35
C GLU A 54 -25.16 -28.33 -32.90
N HIS A 55 -24.65 -29.15 -31.99
CA HIS A 55 -24.21 -30.51 -32.27
C HIS A 55 -24.70 -31.45 -31.17
N PHE A 56 -25.52 -32.43 -31.53
CA PHE A 56 -26.18 -33.37 -30.60
C PHE A 56 -26.90 -32.70 -29.42
N GLY A 57 -27.71 -31.66 -29.68
CA GLY A 57 -28.44 -30.95 -28.61
C GLY A 57 -27.58 -30.04 -27.74
N THR A 58 -26.29 -29.91 -28.06
CA THR A 58 -25.35 -29.02 -27.35
C THR A 58 -25.01 -27.83 -28.22
N THR A 59 -25.20 -26.62 -27.69
CA THR A 59 -24.82 -25.38 -28.34
C THR A 59 -23.34 -25.09 -28.12
N TYR A 60 -22.59 -24.95 -29.20
CA TYR A 60 -21.19 -24.57 -29.20
C TYR A 60 -21.06 -23.10 -29.56
N VAL A 61 -20.27 -22.39 -28.76
CA VAL A 61 -20.10 -20.94 -28.86
C VAL A 61 -18.61 -20.60 -28.98
N PRO A 62 -18.21 -19.64 -29.84
CA PRO A 62 -16.83 -19.18 -29.91
C PRO A 62 -16.35 -18.58 -28.59
N MET A 63 -15.56 -19.34 -27.84
CA MET A 63 -15.04 -18.95 -26.53
C MET A 63 -14.33 -17.59 -26.57
N ARG A 64 -13.56 -17.31 -27.63
CA ARG A 64 -12.88 -16.02 -27.82
C ARG A 64 -13.87 -14.86 -27.83
N ALA A 65 -14.95 -14.98 -28.59
CA ALA A 65 -15.92 -13.91 -28.72
C ALA A 65 -16.67 -13.65 -27.41
N VAL A 66 -17.00 -14.71 -26.66
CA VAL A 66 -17.60 -14.58 -25.33
C VAL A 66 -16.63 -13.88 -24.37
N ALA A 67 -15.37 -14.33 -24.33
CA ALA A 67 -14.35 -13.75 -23.47
C ALA A 67 -14.09 -12.27 -23.79
N GLU A 68 -13.95 -11.92 -25.07
CA GLU A 68 -13.75 -10.53 -25.50
C GLU A 68 -15.00 -9.66 -25.22
N ALA A 69 -16.20 -10.21 -25.37
CA ALA A 69 -17.45 -9.51 -25.05
C ALA A 69 -17.62 -9.21 -23.55
N VAL A 70 -17.00 -10.00 -22.66
CA VAL A 70 -16.93 -9.72 -21.21
C VAL A 70 -15.67 -8.93 -20.82
N GLY A 71 -14.90 -8.44 -21.79
CA GLY A 71 -13.74 -7.58 -21.57
C GLY A 71 -12.44 -8.32 -21.22
N TRP A 72 -12.38 -9.63 -21.45
CA TRP A 72 -11.19 -10.44 -21.20
C TRP A 72 -10.29 -10.48 -22.43
N LYS A 73 -8.98 -10.58 -22.22
CA LYS A 73 -8.00 -10.64 -23.30
C LYS A 73 -7.71 -12.10 -23.64
N VAL A 74 -7.78 -12.44 -24.94
CA VAL A 74 -7.48 -13.79 -25.43
C VAL A 74 -6.23 -13.79 -26.29
N THR A 75 -5.19 -14.51 -25.87
CA THR A 75 -3.94 -14.70 -26.62
C THR A 75 -3.77 -16.17 -27.02
N TYR A 76 -2.97 -16.41 -28.05
CA TYR A 76 -2.61 -17.76 -28.49
C TYR A 76 -1.10 -17.87 -28.59
N ASP A 77 -0.54 -18.87 -27.92
CA ASP A 77 0.84 -19.27 -28.06
C ASP A 77 0.93 -20.40 -29.08
N GLY A 78 1.42 -20.07 -30.28
CA GLY A 78 1.58 -21.03 -31.38
C GLY A 78 2.72 -22.03 -31.18
N VAL A 79 3.66 -21.77 -30.26
CA VAL A 79 4.75 -22.70 -29.93
C VAL A 79 4.22 -23.78 -28.99
N LEU A 80 3.46 -23.38 -27.97
CA LEU A 80 2.86 -24.30 -27.00
C LEU A 80 1.50 -24.86 -27.42
N GLN A 81 0.93 -24.35 -28.52
CA GLN A 81 -0.43 -24.63 -29.00
C GLN A 81 -1.50 -24.40 -27.92
N ARG A 82 -1.38 -23.31 -27.16
CA ARG A 82 -2.28 -22.97 -26.04
C ARG A 82 -2.97 -21.63 -26.26
N GLY A 83 -4.28 -21.61 -26.05
CA GLY A 83 -5.03 -20.38 -25.85
C GLY A 83 -4.97 -19.96 -24.39
N TYR A 84 -4.70 -18.68 -24.13
CA TYR A 84 -4.80 -18.09 -22.81
C TYR A 84 -5.94 -17.08 -22.82
N ILE A 85 -6.80 -17.18 -21.81
CA ILE A 85 -7.81 -16.17 -21.52
C ILE A 85 -7.36 -15.52 -20.23
N THR A 86 -6.88 -14.29 -20.34
CA THR A 86 -6.46 -13.49 -19.19
C THR A 86 -7.51 -12.45 -18.92
N TRP A 87 -8.04 -12.46 -17.70
CA TRP A 87 -8.74 -11.31 -17.19
C TRP A 87 -7.70 -10.20 -16.96
N SER A 88 -7.61 -9.27 -17.91
CA SER A 88 -6.88 -8.03 -17.66
C SER A 88 -7.86 -7.09 -16.99
N ASN A 89 -7.84 -7.04 -15.65
CA ASN A 89 -8.19 -5.79 -15.01
C ASN A 89 -7.11 -4.80 -15.44
N THR A 90 -7.32 -4.13 -16.57
CA THR A 90 -6.43 -3.03 -16.97
C THR A 90 -6.75 -1.80 -16.11
N GLY A 91 -6.98 -1.99 -14.81
CA GLY A 91 -6.53 -1.06 -13.81
C GLY A 91 -5.01 -1.13 -13.80
N SER A 92 -4.37 -0.41 -14.75
CA SER A 92 -3.09 0.20 -14.40
C SER A 92 -3.35 0.86 -13.05
N THR A 93 -2.79 0.35 -11.95
CA THR A 93 -3.00 0.95 -10.63
C THR A 93 -2.67 2.41 -10.82
N SER A 94 -3.70 3.28 -10.79
CA SER A 94 -3.54 4.65 -11.21
C SER A 94 -2.38 5.24 -10.41
N THR A 95 -1.60 6.11 -11.03
CA THR A 95 -0.55 6.86 -10.34
C THR A 95 -1.07 7.45 -9.02
N THR A 96 -2.36 7.81 -8.98
CA THR A 96 -3.08 8.24 -7.77
C THR A 96 -3.34 7.12 -6.76
N THR A 97 -3.73 5.91 -7.16
CA THR A 97 -3.93 4.77 -6.25
C THR A 97 -2.64 4.39 -5.52
N LYS A 98 -1.50 4.42 -6.22
CA LYS A 98 -0.19 4.18 -5.58
C LYS A 98 0.19 5.29 -4.60
N ALA A 99 -0.13 6.55 -4.94
CA ALA A 99 0.06 7.67 -4.03
C ALA A 99 -0.85 7.50 -2.79
N ASP A 100 -2.13 7.20 -2.97
CA ASP A 100 -3.10 7.00 -1.91
C ASP A 100 -2.67 5.89 -0.94
N LEU A 101 -2.22 4.74 -1.45
CA LEU A 101 -1.68 3.66 -0.60
C LEU A 101 -0.45 4.09 0.21
N MET A 102 0.46 4.88 -0.37
CA MET A 102 1.62 5.43 0.35
C MET A 102 1.21 6.47 1.40
N LEU A 103 0.18 7.29 1.13
CA LEU A 103 -0.35 8.22 2.12
C LEU A 103 -1.09 7.48 3.24
N ALA A 104 -1.82 6.41 2.92
CA ALA A 104 -2.45 5.53 3.90
C ALA A 104 -1.42 4.93 4.85
N SER A 105 -0.30 4.39 4.33
CA SER A 105 0.77 3.87 5.20
C SER A 105 1.34 4.95 6.12
N LEU A 106 1.48 6.20 5.65
CA LEU A 106 1.95 7.30 6.49
C LEU A 106 0.95 7.72 7.58
N TYR A 107 -0.36 7.66 7.30
CA TYR A 107 -1.38 7.83 8.34
C TYR A 107 -1.33 6.71 9.36
N LYS A 108 -1.09 5.46 8.93
CA LYS A 108 -0.92 4.33 9.84
C LYS A 108 0.32 4.49 10.73
N ASP A 109 1.44 4.89 10.14
CA ASP A 109 2.67 5.18 10.87
C ASP A 109 2.46 6.29 11.91
N ALA A 110 1.74 7.36 11.54
CA ALA A 110 1.39 8.45 12.45
C ALA A 110 0.53 7.96 13.63
N GLN A 111 -0.51 7.16 13.35
CA GLN A 111 -1.34 6.55 14.40
C GLN A 111 -0.49 5.70 15.37
N LEU A 112 0.32 4.78 14.84
CA LEU A 112 1.16 3.89 15.65
C LEU A 112 2.17 4.66 16.48
N LEU A 113 2.75 5.72 15.91
CA LEU A 113 3.62 6.64 16.63
C LEU A 113 2.89 7.25 17.82
N LEU A 114 1.70 7.82 17.63
CA LEU A 114 0.93 8.43 18.72
C LEU A 114 0.60 7.43 19.85
N VAL A 115 0.24 6.20 19.50
CA VAL A 115 0.03 5.14 20.51
C VAL A 115 1.33 4.83 21.25
N SER A 116 2.45 4.74 20.54
CA SER A 116 3.76 4.46 21.15
C SER A 116 4.26 5.59 22.06
N MET A 117 3.80 6.82 21.86
CA MET A 117 4.20 7.98 22.67
C MET A 117 3.68 7.93 24.10
N TYR A 118 2.69 7.09 24.42
CA TYR A 118 2.19 6.94 25.78
C TYR A 118 3.28 6.54 26.79
N ALA A 119 4.13 5.59 26.42
CA ALA A 119 5.20 5.08 27.29
C ALA A 119 6.23 6.18 27.67
N PRO A 120 6.86 6.91 26.72
CA PRO A 120 7.81 7.96 27.03
C PRO A 120 7.19 9.27 27.54
N THR A 121 5.86 9.40 27.52
CA THR A 121 5.15 10.57 28.08
C THR A 121 4.54 10.22 29.43
N SER A 122 3.25 9.87 29.46
CA SER A 122 2.50 9.59 30.68
C SER A 122 3.08 8.43 31.49
N GLY A 123 3.57 7.36 30.84
CA GLY A 123 4.14 6.21 31.54
C GLY A 123 5.40 6.57 32.32
N ALA A 124 6.34 7.24 31.65
CA ALA A 124 7.58 7.70 32.27
C ALA A 124 7.34 8.79 33.32
N SER A 125 6.43 9.75 33.05
CA SER A 125 6.14 10.79 34.04
C SER A 125 5.53 10.21 35.30
N ASN A 126 4.56 9.30 35.20
CA ASN A 126 3.97 8.64 36.36
C ASN A 126 5.02 7.86 37.17
N THR A 127 5.95 7.20 36.48
CA THR A 127 7.06 6.49 37.14
C THR A 127 7.97 7.46 37.91
N ALA A 128 8.37 8.56 37.28
CA ALA A 128 9.20 9.59 37.91
C ALA A 128 8.47 10.23 39.11
N MET A 129 7.17 10.52 38.96
CA MET A 129 6.35 11.08 40.03
C MET A 129 6.31 10.13 41.24
N ILE A 130 6.12 8.82 41.04
CA ILE A 130 6.14 7.83 42.12
C ILE A 130 7.50 7.82 42.83
N GLN A 131 8.60 7.83 42.08
CA GLN A 131 9.95 7.87 42.65
C GLN A 131 10.17 9.14 43.49
N ALA A 132 9.73 10.29 42.98
CA ALA A 132 9.76 11.55 43.70
C ALA A 132 8.93 11.48 45.00
N TYR A 133 7.72 10.92 44.97
CA TYR A 133 6.91 10.74 46.18
C TYR A 133 7.53 9.80 47.21
N MET A 134 8.35 8.84 46.78
CA MET A 134 9.11 7.96 47.66
C MET A 134 10.34 8.64 48.29
N GLY A 135 10.60 9.91 47.96
CA GLY A 135 11.72 10.70 48.47
C GLY A 135 12.99 10.60 47.63
N ASP A 136 12.95 9.93 46.46
CA ASP A 136 14.10 9.76 45.57
C ASP A 136 14.00 10.71 44.35
N TYR A 137 14.06 12.02 44.63
CA TYR A 137 13.86 13.07 43.64
C TYR A 137 14.96 13.12 42.57
N GLU A 138 16.22 12.90 42.96
CA GLU A 138 17.36 12.91 42.05
C GLU A 138 17.26 11.77 41.03
N ALA A 139 16.89 10.56 41.48
CA ALA A 139 16.67 9.44 40.57
C ALA A 139 15.45 9.67 39.66
N ALA A 140 14.36 10.23 40.19
CA ALA A 140 13.18 10.58 39.41
C ALA A 140 13.50 11.55 38.27
N TYR A 141 14.23 12.62 38.58
CA TYR A 141 14.66 13.60 37.60
C TYR A 141 15.56 12.99 36.53
N ALA A 142 16.61 12.25 36.96
CA ALA A 142 17.55 11.61 36.06
C ALA A 142 16.85 10.62 35.12
N TYR A 143 15.92 9.81 35.65
CA TYR A 143 15.13 8.87 34.87
C TYR A 143 14.28 9.58 33.81
N PHE A 144 13.46 10.56 34.19
CA PHE A 144 12.60 11.23 33.23
C PHE A 144 13.41 12.03 32.19
N LYS A 145 14.52 12.64 32.62
CA LYS A 145 15.44 13.33 31.73
C LYS A 145 16.03 12.40 30.67
N ASP A 146 16.50 11.22 31.06
CA ASP A 146 17.00 10.22 30.11
C ASP A 146 15.91 9.78 29.12
N VAL A 147 14.70 9.49 29.60
CA VAL A 147 13.57 9.13 28.72
C VAL A 147 13.22 10.27 27.74
N SER A 148 13.24 11.52 28.22
CA SER A 148 13.01 12.70 27.37
C SER A 148 14.10 12.86 26.31
N ASP A 149 15.37 12.74 26.73
CA ASP A 149 16.51 12.95 25.85
C ASP A 149 16.65 11.84 24.79
N THR A 150 16.20 10.63 25.12
CA THR A 150 16.25 9.45 24.24
C THR A 150 14.94 9.21 23.49
N SER A 151 13.93 8.67 24.19
CA SER A 151 12.74 8.08 23.60
C SER A 151 11.76 9.15 23.10
N LEU A 152 11.53 10.20 23.87
CA LEU A 152 10.64 11.31 23.48
C LEU A 152 11.20 12.05 22.25
N ASN A 153 12.51 12.34 22.26
CA ASN A 153 13.19 12.94 21.12
C ASN A 153 13.21 12.01 19.89
N ALA A 154 13.28 10.69 20.07
CA ALA A 154 13.14 9.74 18.97
C ALA A 154 11.74 9.82 18.35
N CYS A 155 10.67 9.86 19.16
CA CYS A 155 9.31 10.07 18.67
C CYS A 155 9.18 11.40 17.89
N ILE A 156 9.76 12.49 18.41
CA ILE A 156 9.75 13.80 17.74
C ILE A 156 10.47 13.75 16.39
N LYS A 157 11.59 13.04 16.27
CA LYS A 157 12.27 12.83 14.99
C LYS A 157 11.41 12.02 14.01
N THR A 158 10.69 11.01 14.51
CA THR A 158 9.76 10.23 13.68
C THR A 158 8.62 11.10 13.14
N ILE A 159 8.08 12.04 13.95
CA ILE A 159 7.10 13.04 13.48
C ILE A 159 7.65 13.80 12.26
N GLU A 160 8.86 14.34 12.37
CA GLU A 160 9.50 15.10 11.27
C GLU A 160 9.71 14.23 10.03
N SER A 161 10.10 12.97 10.23
CA SER A 161 10.25 12.00 9.15
C SER A 161 8.94 11.74 8.42
N ILE A 162 7.83 11.54 9.13
CA ILE A 162 6.51 11.29 8.54
C ILE A 162 6.06 12.49 7.70
N ILE A 163 6.18 13.71 8.24
CA ILE A 163 5.83 14.94 7.52
C ILE A 163 6.64 15.06 6.22
N SER A 164 7.96 14.84 6.30
CA SER A 164 8.84 14.88 5.11
C SER A 164 8.42 13.84 4.08
N LYS A 165 8.24 12.58 4.49
CA LYS A 165 7.84 11.49 3.59
C LYS A 165 6.51 11.77 2.91
N PHE A 166 5.56 12.39 3.62
CA PHE A 166 4.28 12.79 3.03
C PHE A 166 4.49 13.79 1.89
N ASN A 167 5.28 14.84 2.12
CA ASN A 167 5.60 15.81 1.08
C ASN A 167 6.35 15.17 -0.09
N ASP A 168 7.26 14.22 0.18
CA ASP A 168 8.01 13.52 -0.85
C ASP A 168 7.10 12.64 -1.73
N VAL A 169 6.07 12.00 -1.15
CA VAL A 169 5.02 11.32 -1.91
C VAL A 169 4.29 12.31 -2.81
N LEU A 170 3.90 13.49 -2.31
CA LEU A 170 3.22 14.50 -3.12
C LEU A 170 4.08 14.99 -4.28
N LYS A 171 5.39 15.21 -4.06
CA LYS A 171 6.34 15.58 -5.12
C LYS A 171 6.47 14.49 -6.17
N LYS A 172 6.71 13.25 -5.71
CA LYS A 172 6.93 12.09 -6.58
C LYS A 172 5.79 11.88 -7.58
N TYR A 173 4.56 12.20 -7.18
CA TYR A 173 3.37 12.03 -8.01
C TYR A 173 2.79 13.34 -8.55
N ASN A 174 3.48 14.48 -8.41
CA ASN A 174 3.04 15.80 -8.85
C ASN A 174 1.68 16.26 -8.27
N LEU A 175 1.40 15.91 -7.02
CA LEU A 175 0.12 16.16 -6.34
C LEU A 175 0.11 17.39 -5.42
N GLN A 176 1.23 18.12 -5.33
CA GLN A 176 1.41 19.21 -4.37
C GLN A 176 0.40 20.36 -4.52
N ASN A 177 -0.09 20.59 -5.74
CA ASN A 177 -1.04 21.67 -6.06
C ASN A 177 -2.49 21.19 -6.11
N THR A 178 -2.73 19.89 -5.97
CA THR A 178 -4.08 19.35 -5.95
C THR A 178 -4.73 19.67 -4.60
N THR A 179 -5.84 20.41 -4.60
CA THR A 179 -6.52 20.87 -3.38
C THR A 179 -6.71 19.76 -2.35
N VAL A 180 -7.21 18.60 -2.79
CA VAL A 180 -7.45 17.43 -1.92
C VAL A 180 -6.18 16.99 -1.19
N TYR A 181 -5.08 16.78 -1.91
CA TYR A 181 -3.81 16.31 -1.34
C TYR A 181 -3.09 17.38 -0.51
N LYS A 182 -3.21 18.65 -0.92
CA LYS A 182 -2.70 19.78 -0.15
C LYS A 182 -3.38 19.90 1.21
N THR A 183 -4.71 19.74 1.27
CA THR A 183 -5.47 19.71 2.53
C THR A 183 -5.00 18.54 3.41
N LYS A 184 -4.94 17.33 2.85
CA LYS A 184 -4.45 16.14 3.57
C LYS A 184 -3.06 16.34 4.20
N TYR A 185 -2.13 16.96 3.46
CA TYR A 185 -0.80 17.29 3.97
C TYR A 185 -0.83 18.36 5.06
N THR A 186 -1.59 19.43 4.85
CA THR A 186 -1.69 20.55 5.82
C THR A 186 -2.29 20.06 7.14
N ASP A 187 -3.33 19.24 7.08
CA ASP A 187 -3.98 18.65 8.24
C ASP A 187 -2.99 17.76 9.02
N LEU A 188 -2.31 16.83 8.32
CA LEU A 188 -1.31 15.96 8.94
C LEU A 188 -0.16 16.75 9.56
N GLN A 189 0.38 17.73 8.84
CA GLN A 189 1.46 18.57 9.32
C GLN A 189 1.04 19.35 10.57
N THR A 190 -0.17 19.91 10.57
CA THR A 190 -0.71 20.67 11.71
C THR A 190 -0.84 19.77 12.94
N MET A 191 -1.54 18.64 12.80
CA MET A 191 -1.75 17.70 13.91
C MET A 191 -0.43 17.20 14.51
N LEU A 192 0.50 16.74 13.67
CA LEU A 192 1.78 16.23 14.16
C LEU A 192 2.69 17.32 14.76
N THR A 193 2.63 18.55 14.23
CA THR A 193 3.38 19.69 14.79
C THR A 193 2.81 20.08 16.16
N GLU A 194 1.49 20.02 16.32
CA GLU A 194 0.85 20.30 17.61
C GLU A 194 1.22 19.23 18.64
N VAL A 195 1.18 17.94 18.28
CA VAL A 195 1.66 16.83 19.16
C VAL A 195 3.10 17.08 19.59
N LYS A 196 3.99 17.37 18.63
CA LYS A 196 5.40 17.66 18.91
C LYS A 196 5.55 18.80 19.91
N THR A 197 4.80 19.87 19.74
CA THR A 197 4.85 21.06 20.61
C THR A 197 4.36 20.73 22.01
N LYS A 198 3.17 20.12 22.13
CA LYS A 198 2.58 19.74 23.43
C LYS A 198 3.45 18.72 24.18
N THR A 199 4.09 17.81 23.45
CA THR A 199 5.01 16.82 24.03
C THR A 199 6.23 17.49 24.66
N LYS A 200 6.81 18.51 24.00
CA LYS A 200 7.92 19.29 24.55
C LYS A 200 7.48 20.10 25.77
N ASP A 201 6.35 20.79 25.67
CA ASP A 201 5.79 21.59 26.76
C ASP A 201 5.51 20.73 28.01
N PHE A 202 4.99 19.52 27.82
CA PHE A 202 4.73 18.55 28.88
C PHE A 202 6.02 18.03 29.51
N SER A 203 7.01 17.64 28.70
CA SER A 203 8.30 17.18 29.22
C SER A 203 8.97 18.25 30.06
N GLN A 204 8.98 19.51 29.58
CA GLN A 204 9.54 20.64 30.33
C GLN A 204 8.82 20.87 31.65
N ALA A 205 7.48 20.81 31.68
CA ALA A 205 6.71 20.98 32.90
C ALA A 205 6.94 19.84 33.91
N THR A 206 7.14 18.61 33.42
CA THR A 206 7.47 17.46 34.27
C THR A 206 8.84 17.64 34.93
N LEU A 207 9.86 18.00 34.14
CA LEU A 207 11.21 18.27 34.66
C LEU A 207 11.21 19.43 35.67
N TYR A 208 10.52 20.52 35.35
CA TYR A 208 10.38 21.66 36.26
C TYR A 208 9.71 21.27 37.57
N PHE A 209 8.62 20.48 37.52
CA PHE A 209 7.96 19.99 38.73
C PHE A 209 8.90 19.13 39.59
N LEU A 210 9.65 18.21 38.99
CA LEU A 210 10.61 17.37 39.71
C LEU A 210 11.74 18.19 40.36
N GLU A 211 12.25 19.21 39.68
CA GLU A 211 13.23 20.16 40.24
C GLU A 211 12.67 20.90 41.47
N GLN A 212 11.42 21.36 41.40
CA GLN A 212 10.76 22.03 42.51
C GLN A 212 10.54 21.10 43.72
N CYS A 213 10.27 19.81 43.47
CA CYS A 213 10.20 18.80 44.51
C CYS A 213 11.56 18.56 45.19
N ALA A 214 12.67 18.60 44.45
CA ALA A 214 14.00 18.48 45.01
C ALA A 214 14.42 19.73 45.82
N ALA A 215 14.04 20.93 45.36
CA ALA A 215 14.41 22.20 45.98
C ALA A 215 13.60 22.56 47.23
N SER A 216 12.39 22.02 47.38
CA SER A 216 11.50 22.35 48.49
C SER A 216 11.37 21.19 49.48
N SER A 217 11.70 21.44 50.75
CA SER A 217 11.28 20.58 51.86
C SER A 217 9.78 20.68 52.16
N ASN A 218 8.99 21.28 51.25
CA ASN A 218 7.56 21.53 51.40
C ASN A 218 6.85 21.15 50.09
N THR A 219 6.33 19.92 50.06
CA THR A 219 5.70 19.21 48.94
C THR A 219 4.38 19.82 48.42
N ASN A 220 4.10 21.09 48.75
CA ASN A 220 2.80 21.75 48.54
C ASN A 220 2.84 22.86 47.49
N ASP A 221 3.83 22.89 46.58
CA ASP A 221 3.77 23.77 45.40
C ASP A 221 2.67 23.30 44.43
N THR A 222 1.45 23.67 44.77
CA THR A 222 0.23 23.32 44.04
C THR A 222 0.20 23.91 42.63
N THR A 223 1.05 24.89 42.31
CA THR A 223 1.04 25.55 41.01
C THR A 223 1.80 24.74 39.96
N SER A 224 3.02 24.29 40.26
CA SER A 224 3.80 23.43 39.35
C SER A 224 3.12 22.08 39.12
N TYR A 225 2.54 21.48 40.17
CA TYR A 225 1.75 20.25 40.05
C TYR A 225 0.48 20.44 39.19
N ARG A 226 -0.23 21.56 39.35
CA ARG A 226 -1.40 21.87 38.54
C ARG A 226 -1.03 22.09 37.06
N ASP A 227 0.08 22.77 36.80
CA ASP A 227 0.59 22.98 35.43
C ASP A 227 0.97 21.65 34.77
N TYR A 228 1.72 20.79 35.47
CA TYR A 228 2.03 19.43 35.05
C TYR A 228 0.77 18.65 34.66
N ASN A 229 -0.23 18.57 35.54
CA ASN A 229 -1.46 17.81 35.28
C ASN A 229 -2.27 18.38 34.12
N THR A 230 -2.32 19.72 34.00
CA THR A 230 -3.02 20.39 32.90
C THR A 230 -2.38 20.01 31.56
N LYS A 231 -1.04 20.03 31.49
CA LYS A 231 -0.29 19.68 30.27
C LYS A 231 -0.35 18.18 29.97
N LEU A 232 -0.34 17.33 30.98
CA LEU A 232 -0.52 15.88 30.83
C LEU A 232 -1.88 15.55 30.22
N SER A 233 -2.97 16.08 30.80
CA SER A 233 -4.32 15.87 30.29
C SER A 233 -4.46 16.36 28.85
N ALA A 234 -3.99 17.59 28.58
CA ALA A 234 -4.04 18.17 27.25
C ALA A 234 -3.27 17.33 26.20
N LEU A 235 -2.11 16.77 26.58
CA LEU A 235 -1.33 15.90 25.69
C LEU A 235 -2.03 14.56 25.43
N ILE A 236 -2.57 13.92 26.47
CA ILE A 236 -3.29 12.65 26.35
C ILE A 236 -4.52 12.80 25.46
N ASP A 237 -5.33 13.84 25.68
CA ASP A 237 -6.52 14.10 24.89
C ASP A 237 -6.17 14.32 23.41
N LEU A 238 -5.11 15.09 23.16
CA LEU A 238 -4.61 15.37 21.82
C LEU A 238 -4.11 14.09 21.12
N ILE A 239 -3.32 13.25 21.81
CA ILE A 239 -2.84 11.97 21.29
C ILE A 239 -4.01 11.05 20.92
N ASN A 240 -5.01 10.93 21.80
CA ASN A 240 -6.17 10.06 21.55
C ASN A 240 -7.02 10.55 20.37
N ASN A 241 -7.30 11.85 20.31
CA ASN A 241 -8.08 12.45 19.24
C ASN A 241 -7.38 12.29 17.88
N TYR A 242 -6.10 12.63 17.80
CA TYR A 242 -5.36 12.55 16.53
C TYR A 242 -5.04 11.11 16.13
N SER A 243 -4.83 10.20 17.08
CA SER A 243 -4.71 8.76 16.78
C SER A 243 -5.98 8.24 16.10
N THR A 244 -7.15 8.61 16.65
CA THR A 244 -8.45 8.27 16.05
C THR A 244 -8.60 8.89 14.67
N THR A 245 -8.26 10.18 14.53
CA THR A 245 -8.33 10.89 13.25
C THR A 245 -7.44 10.24 12.19
N PHE A 246 -6.19 9.89 12.52
CA PHE A 246 -5.30 9.21 11.59
C PHE A 246 -5.79 7.82 11.21
N GLN A 247 -6.39 7.08 12.14
CA GLN A 247 -7.05 5.81 11.84
C GLN A 247 -8.19 6.01 10.84
N THR A 248 -9.08 6.97 11.08
CA THR A 248 -10.18 7.26 10.17
C THR A 248 -9.66 7.66 8.78
N ARG A 249 -8.61 8.48 8.68
CA ARG A 249 -8.01 8.83 7.38
C ARG A 249 -7.41 7.63 6.64
N PHE A 250 -6.78 6.72 7.38
CA PHE A 250 -6.29 5.46 6.82
C PHE A 250 -7.45 4.63 6.28
N GLU A 251 -8.50 4.42 7.07
CA GLU A 251 -9.68 3.64 6.70
C GLU A 251 -10.44 4.25 5.50
N GLU A 252 -10.58 5.58 5.46
CA GLU A 252 -11.16 6.32 4.33
C GLU A 252 -10.40 6.02 3.02
N ILE A 253 -9.06 6.08 3.06
CA ILE A 253 -8.26 5.79 1.86
C ILE A 253 -8.37 4.32 1.49
N MET A 254 -8.24 3.41 2.45
CA MET A 254 -8.35 1.98 2.18
C MET A 254 -9.71 1.60 1.63
N SER A 255 -10.81 2.18 2.14
CA SER A 255 -12.15 1.96 1.61
C SER A 255 -12.31 2.47 0.18
N ASN A 256 -11.69 3.61 -0.16
CA ASN A 256 -11.73 4.14 -1.53
C ASN A 256 -10.90 3.29 -2.51
N VAL A 257 -9.76 2.76 -2.06
CA VAL A 257 -8.92 1.86 -2.87
C VAL A 257 -9.57 0.49 -3.03
N VAL A 258 -10.10 -0.12 -1.96
CA VAL A 258 -10.76 -1.44 -1.99
C VAL A 258 -12.13 -1.37 -2.66
N GLY A 259 -12.89 -0.28 -2.47
CA GLY A 259 -14.20 -0.09 -3.11
C GLY A 259 -14.11 0.20 -4.61
N SER A 260 -12.96 0.67 -5.11
CA SER A 260 -12.70 0.79 -6.55
C SER A 260 -12.13 -0.49 -7.19
N ASP A 261 -11.69 -1.46 -6.38
CA ASP A 261 -11.05 -2.71 -6.82
C ASP A 261 -11.48 -3.92 -5.96
N TYR A 262 -12.72 -4.40 -6.09
CA TYR A 262 -13.21 -5.64 -5.44
C TYR A 262 -12.53 -6.93 -5.97
N SER A 263 -11.37 -6.83 -6.62
CA SER A 263 -10.65 -7.96 -7.22
C SER A 263 -9.28 -8.25 -6.63
N ILE A 264 -8.83 -7.46 -5.65
CA ILE A 264 -7.45 -7.56 -5.14
C ILE A 264 -7.27 -8.68 -4.10
N ILE A 265 -8.32 -9.32 -3.60
CA ILE A 265 -8.22 -10.19 -2.41
C ILE A 265 -8.58 -11.67 -2.65
N THR A 266 -8.86 -12.13 -3.89
CA THR A 266 -9.28 -13.55 -4.10
C THR A 266 -8.36 -14.43 -4.93
N ASP A 267 -7.24 -13.96 -5.45
CA ASP A 267 -6.29 -14.85 -6.15
C ASP A 267 -5.01 -15.02 -5.33
N ASP A 268 -5.11 -15.90 -4.33
CA ASP A 268 -4.00 -16.75 -3.86
C ASP A 268 -4.62 -17.90 -3.02
N ASN A 269 -5.11 -18.93 -3.71
CA ASN A 269 -5.21 -20.31 -3.24
C ASN A 269 -5.36 -21.29 -4.42
#